data_AF-A0A949GUD5-F1
#
_entry.id   AF-A0A949GUD5-F1
#
_cell.length_a   1.000
_cell.length_b   1.000
_cell.length_c   1.000
_cell.angle_alpha   90.00
_cell.angle_beta   90.00
_cell.angle_gamma   90.00
#
_symmetry.space_group_name_H-M   'P 1'
#
loop_
_entity.id
_entity.type
_entity.pdbx_description
1 polymer ?
#
loop_
_entity_poly.entity_id
_entity_poly.type
_entity_poly.pdbx_seq_one_letter_code
_entity_poly.pdbx_strand_id
1 'polypeptide(L)'
;NHDETFTGSAGGGAFLNGMPITVSSVAAPEQAALATGLPARRDYSQSAMGGVARNLARWHKVRMFGTAATSLAYVAAGRIDAYQESSIMLWDVAAGWALVEAAGGKVRATLLSSPAVLNFAAANFHLLEAFVDM
;
A
#
# COMPACT_ATOMS: atom_id res chain seq x y z
N ASN A 1 8.41 17.74 7.01
CA ASN A 1 8.71 17.83 5.57
C ASN A 1 10.17 17.39 5.42
N HIS A 2 10.45 16.40 4.58
CA HIS A 2 11.78 15.78 4.42
C HIS A 2 12.47 16.17 3.09
N ASP A 3 11.92 17.14 2.36
CA ASP A 3 12.37 17.55 1.02
C ASP A 3 12.42 16.36 0.03
N GLU A 4 11.38 15.53 0.07
CA GLU A 4 11.22 14.36 -0.79
C GLU A 4 10.16 14.60 -1.85
N THR A 5 10.56 14.44 -3.12
CA THR A 5 9.67 14.50 -4.28
C THR A 5 9.69 13.14 -4.98
N PHE A 6 8.54 12.48 -4.99
CA PHE A 6 8.34 11.22 -5.72
C PHE A 6 7.67 11.49 -7.05
N THR A 7 8.25 10.98 -8.13
CA THR A 7 7.71 11.11 -9.49
C THR A 7 7.75 9.78 -10.21
N GLY A 8 6.86 9.58 -11.19
CA GLY A 8 6.88 8.38 -11.99
C GLY A 8 5.76 8.38 -13.03
N SER A 9 5.93 7.56 -14.05
CA SER A 9 4.95 7.39 -15.12
C SER A 9 4.95 5.97 -15.65
N ALA A 10 3.82 5.54 -16.21
CA ALA A 10 3.72 4.24 -16.88
C ALA A 10 4.82 4.11 -17.96
N GLY A 11 5.63 3.06 -17.86
CA GLY A 11 6.76 2.81 -18.76
C GLY A 11 7.98 3.73 -18.59
N GLY A 12 7.91 4.76 -17.75
CA GLY A 12 9.00 5.74 -17.54
C GLY A 12 9.83 5.52 -16.28
N GLY A 13 9.43 4.57 -15.42
CA GLY A 13 10.06 4.34 -14.12
C GLY A 13 9.54 5.26 -13.02
N ALA A 14 10.01 5.04 -11.80
CA ALA A 14 9.74 5.85 -10.63
C ALA A 14 11.04 6.43 -10.06
N PHE A 15 10.96 7.62 -9.46
CA PHE A 15 12.10 8.37 -8.96
C PHE A 15 11.80 9.03 -7.62
N LEU A 16 12.82 9.12 -6.77
CA LEU A 16 12.87 9.97 -5.59
C LEU A 16 13.94 11.02 -5.81
N ASN A 17 13.56 12.30 -5.83
CA ASN A 17 14.47 13.42 -6.07
C ASN A 17 15.34 13.23 -7.33
N GLY A 18 14.74 12.66 -8.38
CA GLY A 18 15.41 12.39 -9.67
C GLY A 18 16.23 11.09 -9.70
N MET A 19 16.39 10.38 -8.59
CA MET A 19 17.09 9.10 -8.54
C MET A 19 16.11 7.93 -8.70
N PRO A 20 16.40 6.93 -9.55
CA PRO A 20 15.49 5.82 -9.80
C PRO A 20 15.26 4.99 -8.53
N ILE A 21 14.04 4.50 -8.35
CA ILE A 21 13.63 3.66 -7.24
C ILE A 21 12.90 2.41 -7.71
N THR A 22 12.91 1.36 -6.88
CA THR A 22 12.19 0.11 -7.12
C THR A 22 11.51 -0.34 -5.83
N VAL A 23 10.43 -1.09 -5.95
CA VAL A 23 9.84 -1.81 -4.80
C VAL A 23 10.86 -2.76 -4.16
N SER A 24 10.62 -3.16 -2.91
CA SER A 24 11.51 -4.09 -2.21
C SER A 24 11.48 -5.49 -2.84
N SER A 25 12.52 -6.29 -2.55
CA SER A 25 12.61 -7.69 -2.98
C SER A 25 12.14 -8.69 -1.91
N VAL A 26 11.52 -8.23 -0.82
CA VAL A 26 11.06 -9.12 0.27
C VAL A 26 9.92 -9.99 -0.24
N ALA A 27 10.03 -11.31 -0.07
CA ALA A 27 9.09 -12.26 -0.68
C ALA A 27 8.03 -12.82 0.29
N ALA A 28 8.21 -12.64 1.61
CA ALA A 28 7.39 -13.28 2.63
C ALA A 28 6.82 -12.27 3.65
N PRO A 29 5.51 -12.30 3.95
CA PRO A 29 4.87 -11.39 4.92
C PRO A 29 5.57 -11.33 6.29
N GLU A 30 6.03 -12.47 6.80
CA GLU A 30 6.71 -12.61 8.09
C GLU A 30 8.09 -11.94 8.15
N GLN A 31 8.60 -11.47 7.01
CA GLN A 31 9.82 -10.65 6.87
C GLN A 31 9.52 -9.21 6.46
N ALA A 32 8.27 -8.91 6.09
CA ALA A 32 7.86 -7.67 5.46
C ALA A 32 7.21 -6.69 6.45
N ALA A 33 7.41 -5.39 6.19
CA ALA A 33 6.72 -4.29 6.82
C ALA A 33 5.47 -3.90 6.01
N LEU A 34 4.32 -3.94 6.66
CA LEU A 34 3.03 -3.48 6.14
C LEU A 34 2.74 -2.05 6.60
N ALA A 35 2.44 -1.15 5.66
CA ALA A 35 1.74 0.09 5.96
C ALA A 35 0.22 -0.08 5.79
N THR A 36 -0.58 0.51 6.67
CA THR A 36 -2.04 0.41 6.63
C THR A 36 -2.70 1.54 7.43
N GLY A 37 -4.03 1.59 7.42
CA GLY A 37 -4.86 2.54 8.14
C GLY A 37 -6.11 1.88 8.73
N LEU A 38 -6.69 2.51 9.74
CA LEU A 38 -8.01 2.16 10.29
C LEU A 38 -8.97 3.31 10.01
N PRO A 39 -9.95 3.13 9.10
CA PRO A 39 -10.85 4.20 8.73
C PRO A 39 -11.79 4.56 9.89
N ALA A 40 -12.02 5.87 10.12
CA ALA A 40 -12.79 6.37 11.26
C ALA A 40 -14.25 5.87 11.31
N ARG A 41 -14.83 5.49 10.16
CA ARG A 41 -16.21 5.00 10.02
C ARG A 41 -16.31 3.46 9.98
N ARG A 42 -15.28 2.76 10.46
CA ARG A 42 -15.24 1.30 10.54
C ARG A 42 -16.09 0.74 11.69
N ASP A 43 -16.56 -0.49 11.54
CA ASP A 43 -17.01 -1.30 12.67
C ASP A 43 -15.82 -1.75 13.54
N TYR A 44 -15.75 -1.24 14.76
CA TYR A 44 -14.75 -1.57 15.77
C TYR A 44 -15.23 -2.64 16.77
N SER A 45 -16.31 -3.36 16.45
CA SER A 45 -16.73 -4.53 17.21
C SER A 45 -15.59 -5.55 17.34
N GLN A 46 -15.59 -6.35 18.42
CA GLN A 46 -14.54 -7.33 18.65
C GLN A 46 -14.43 -8.36 17.50
N SER A 47 -15.55 -8.74 16.89
CA SER A 47 -15.57 -9.65 15.75
C SER A 47 -14.88 -9.03 14.53
N ALA A 48 -15.22 -7.78 14.18
CA ALA A 48 -14.62 -7.06 13.07
C ALA A 48 -13.12 -6.79 13.29
N MET A 49 -12.72 -6.44 14.52
CA MET A 49 -11.32 -6.22 14.87
C MET A 49 -10.51 -7.52 14.96
N GLY A 50 -11.14 -8.65 15.26
CA GLY A 50 -10.48 -9.95 15.24
C GLY A 50 -9.93 -10.32 13.85
N GLY A 51 -10.66 -9.97 12.79
CA GLY A 51 -10.19 -10.14 11.41
C GLY A 51 -8.97 -9.27 11.10
N VAL A 52 -8.99 -8.00 11.52
CA VAL A 52 -7.86 -7.09 11.38
C VAL A 52 -6.64 -7.62 12.09
N ALA A 53 -6.78 -7.97 13.37
CA ALA A 53 -5.69 -8.43 14.20
C ALA A 53 -5.02 -9.68 13.58
N ARG A 54 -5.80 -10.64 13.08
CA ARG A 54 -5.26 -11.82 12.37
C ARG A 54 -4.49 -11.44 11.11
N ASN A 55 -5.00 -10.50 10.32
CA ASN A 55 -4.30 -10.04 9.13
C ASN A 55 -2.98 -9.33 9.49
N LEU A 56 -3.01 -8.41 10.44
CA LEU A 56 -1.84 -7.65 10.89
C LEU A 56 -0.76 -8.57 11.51
N ALA A 57 -1.15 -9.62 12.21
CA ALA A 57 -0.23 -10.58 12.85
C ALA A 57 0.60 -11.42 11.86
N ARG A 58 0.24 -11.44 10.57
CA ARG A 58 1.01 -12.15 9.53
C ARG A 58 2.31 -11.43 9.15
N TRP A 59 2.41 -10.14 9.47
CA TRP A 59 3.49 -9.28 9.02
C TRP A 59 4.58 -9.17 10.08
N HIS A 60 5.84 -9.06 9.66
CA HIS A 60 6.94 -8.81 10.59
C HIS A 60 6.71 -7.53 11.41
N LYS A 61 6.13 -6.52 10.74
CA LYS A 61 6.03 -5.17 11.28
C LYS A 61 4.85 -4.45 10.63
N VAL A 62 4.11 -3.70 11.44
CA VAL A 62 3.01 -2.86 10.96
C VAL A 62 3.34 -1.38 11.21
N ARG A 63 2.95 -0.52 10.28
CA ARG A 63 3.11 0.94 10.31
C ARG A 63 1.80 1.61 9.95
N MET A 64 1.48 2.68 10.66
CA MET A 64 0.32 3.53 10.38
C MET A 64 0.81 4.97 10.28
N PHE A 65 1.11 5.40 9.06
CA PHE A 65 1.66 6.74 8.81
C PHE A 65 0.58 7.84 8.79
N GLY A 66 -0.70 7.47 8.72
CA GLY A 66 -1.81 8.43 8.60
C GLY A 66 -1.93 9.08 7.22
N THR A 67 -1.28 8.53 6.19
CA THR A 67 -1.31 9.02 4.81
C THR A 67 -1.11 7.87 3.83
N ALA A 68 -2.10 7.64 2.96
CA ALA A 68 -2.03 6.61 1.93
C ALA A 68 -1.00 6.96 0.84
N ALA A 69 -1.01 8.21 0.38
CA ALA A 69 -0.10 8.70 -0.66
C ALA A 69 1.38 8.51 -0.28
N THR A 70 1.77 8.88 0.95
CA THR A 70 3.16 8.70 1.42
C THR A 70 3.48 7.23 1.66
N SER A 71 2.52 6.45 2.16
CA SER A 71 2.71 5.00 2.35
C SER A 71 3.02 4.31 1.01
N LEU A 72 2.30 4.67 -0.05
CA LEU A 72 2.51 4.13 -1.40
C LEU A 72 3.82 4.62 -2.03
N ALA A 73 4.17 5.89 -1.82
CA ALA A 73 5.48 6.41 -2.24
C ALA A 73 6.63 5.64 -1.57
N TYR A 74 6.47 5.27 -0.29
CA TYR A 74 7.44 4.44 0.42
C TYR A 74 7.46 2.99 -0.06
N VAL A 75 6.32 2.44 -0.49
CA VAL A 75 6.28 1.13 -1.17
C VAL A 75 7.05 1.19 -2.49
N ALA A 76 6.79 2.20 -3.32
CA ALA A 76 7.51 2.41 -4.58
C ALA A 76 9.02 2.59 -4.38
N ALA A 77 9.44 3.13 -3.23
CA ALA A 77 10.85 3.30 -2.86
C ALA A 77 11.46 2.12 -2.10
N GLY A 78 10.72 1.03 -1.89
CA GLY A 78 11.18 -0.14 -1.15
C GLY A 78 11.48 0.13 0.34
N ARG A 79 11.02 1.25 0.90
CA ARG A 79 11.14 1.59 2.33
C ARG A 79 10.10 0.88 3.18
N ILE A 80 8.99 0.53 2.55
CA ILE A 80 7.90 -0.28 3.09
C ILE A 80 7.63 -1.36 2.05
N ASP A 81 7.32 -2.57 2.50
CA ASP A 81 7.22 -3.72 1.61
C ASP A 81 5.84 -3.86 0.98
N ALA A 82 4.80 -3.49 1.73
CA ALA A 82 3.42 -3.54 1.25
C ALA A 82 2.53 -2.48 1.89
N TYR A 83 1.44 -2.15 1.20
CA TYR A 83 0.36 -1.30 1.70
C TYR A 83 -1.00 -1.97 1.49
N GLN A 84 -1.91 -1.83 2.46
CA GLN A 84 -3.32 -2.21 2.29
C GLN A 84 -4.26 -1.28 3.06
N GLU A 85 -5.39 -0.92 2.45
CA GLU A 85 -6.54 -0.29 3.13
C GLU A 85 -7.87 -0.70 2.47
N SER A 86 -8.93 -0.74 3.29
CA SER A 86 -10.29 -0.99 2.84
C SER A 86 -11.10 0.30 2.85
N SER A 87 -12.02 0.44 1.89
CA SER A 87 -12.89 1.62 1.76
C SER A 87 -12.13 2.96 1.66
N ILE A 88 -11.03 2.97 0.90
CA ILE A 88 -10.23 4.17 0.64
C ILE A 88 -10.67 4.85 -0.66
N MET A 89 -10.55 6.18 -0.75
CA MET A 89 -10.96 6.90 -1.95
C MET A 89 -9.88 6.78 -3.04
N LEU A 90 -10.30 6.70 -4.31
CA LEU A 90 -9.37 6.63 -5.45
C LEU A 90 -8.33 7.75 -5.43
N TRP A 91 -8.70 8.97 -5.07
CA TRP A 91 -7.77 10.11 -5.03
C TRP A 91 -6.68 9.97 -3.97
N ASP A 92 -6.90 9.20 -2.90
CA ASP A 92 -5.89 8.96 -1.87
C ASP A 92 -4.78 8.02 -2.37
N VAL A 93 -5.07 7.19 -3.37
CA VAL A 93 -4.18 6.14 -3.87
C VAL A 93 -3.73 6.32 -5.32
N ALA A 94 -4.41 7.13 -6.14
CA ALA A 94 -4.17 7.19 -7.59
C ALA A 94 -2.71 7.54 -7.96
N ALA A 95 -2.12 8.55 -7.31
CA ALA A 95 -0.73 8.91 -7.54
C ALA A 95 0.23 7.80 -7.07
N GLY A 96 -0.05 7.22 -5.89
CA GLY A 96 0.74 6.14 -5.32
C GLY A 96 0.69 4.84 -6.13
N TRP A 97 -0.47 4.50 -6.70
CA TRP A 97 -0.65 3.40 -7.63
C TRP A 97 0.34 3.55 -8.80
N ALA A 98 0.29 4.69 -9.50
CA ALA A 98 1.16 4.93 -10.66
C ALA A 98 2.64 4.82 -10.29
N LEU A 99 3.03 5.33 -9.11
CA LEU A 99 4.40 5.19 -8.60
C LEU A 99 4.79 3.74 -8.35
N VAL A 100 3.94 2.95 -7.68
CA VAL A 100 4.23 1.55 -7.36
C VAL A 100 4.39 0.72 -8.63
N GLU A 101 3.49 0.86 -9.61
CA GLU A 101 3.61 0.12 -10.88
C GLU A 101 4.85 0.55 -11.67
N ALA A 102 5.15 1.85 -11.71
CA ALA A 102 6.34 2.36 -12.38
C ALA A 102 7.65 1.90 -11.69
N ALA A 103 7.62 1.62 -10.38
CA ALA A 103 8.71 1.07 -9.60
C ALA A 103 8.84 -0.48 -9.70
N GLY A 104 8.04 -1.13 -10.56
CA GLY A 104 8.04 -2.59 -10.74
C GLY A 104 7.14 -3.36 -9.77
N GLY A 105 6.35 -2.66 -8.96
CA GLY A 105 5.34 -3.24 -8.09
C GLY A 105 4.05 -3.61 -8.82
N LYS A 106 3.10 -4.10 -8.04
CA LYS A 106 1.76 -4.49 -8.47
C LYS A 106 0.74 -3.99 -7.47
N VAL A 107 -0.47 -3.76 -7.97
CA VAL A 107 -1.61 -3.34 -7.17
C VAL A 107 -2.79 -4.29 -7.36
N ARG A 108 -3.63 -4.38 -6.33
CA ARG A 108 -4.96 -4.97 -6.39
C ARG A 108 -5.95 -3.92 -5.92
N ALA A 109 -6.91 -3.58 -6.77
CA ALA A 109 -7.93 -2.58 -6.47
C ALA A 109 -9.32 -3.10 -6.85
N THR A 110 -10.23 -3.13 -5.88
CA THR A 110 -11.63 -3.54 -6.08
C THR A 110 -12.53 -2.34 -5.82
N LEU A 111 -13.32 -1.93 -6.82
CA LEU A 111 -14.28 -0.85 -6.69
C LEU A 111 -15.50 -1.31 -5.87
N LEU A 112 -15.80 -0.58 -4.79
CA LEU A 112 -16.90 -0.87 -3.89
C LEU A 112 -18.15 -0.04 -4.18
N SER A 113 -17.98 1.25 -4.47
CA SER A 113 -19.11 2.16 -4.69
C SER A 113 -18.70 3.44 -5.42
N SER A 114 -19.69 4.26 -5.76
CA SER A 114 -19.53 5.62 -6.29
C SER A 114 -19.84 6.66 -5.21
N PRO A 115 -19.03 7.74 -5.06
CA PRO A 115 -17.79 8.02 -5.79
C PRO A 115 -16.70 6.98 -5.47
N ALA A 116 -15.70 6.82 -6.36
CA ALA A 116 -14.80 5.67 -6.43
C ALA A 116 -14.09 5.30 -5.10
N VAL A 117 -14.75 4.44 -4.33
CA VAL A 117 -14.26 3.86 -3.06
C VAL A 117 -13.70 2.47 -3.35
N LEU A 118 -12.51 2.16 -2.84
CA LEU A 118 -11.75 0.95 -3.18
C LEU A 118 -11.42 0.12 -1.94
N ASN A 119 -11.36 -1.20 -2.11
CA ASN A 119 -10.38 -2.02 -1.38
C ASN A 119 -9.07 -1.99 -2.17
N PHE A 120 -7.96 -1.65 -1.53
CA PHE A 120 -6.71 -1.35 -2.21
C PHE A 120 -5.51 -2.00 -1.52
N ALA A 121 -4.67 -2.68 -2.29
CA ALA A 121 -3.39 -3.22 -1.85
C ALA A 121 -2.31 -2.97 -2.90
N ALA A 122 -1.08 -2.79 -2.44
CA ALA A 122 0.09 -2.54 -3.27
C ALA A 122 1.33 -3.18 -2.66
N ALA A 123 2.12 -3.90 -3.46
CA ALA A 123 3.37 -4.51 -3.03
C ALA A 123 4.21 -4.92 -4.26
N ASN A 124 5.31 -5.63 -4.05
CA ASN A 124 5.93 -6.41 -5.13
C ASN A 124 5.05 -7.63 -5.51
N PHE A 125 5.44 -8.35 -6.56
CA PHE A 125 4.69 -9.51 -7.06
C PHE A 125 4.50 -10.61 -6.00
N HIS A 126 5.53 -10.93 -5.23
CA HIS A 126 5.50 -12.01 -4.22
C HIS A 126 4.53 -11.70 -3.07
N LEU A 127 4.58 -10.47 -2.55
CA LEU A 127 3.74 -10.07 -1.42
C LEU A 127 2.30 -9.76 -1.83
N LEU A 128 2.04 -9.43 -3.10
CA LEU A 128 0.66 -9.16 -3.53
C LEU A 128 -0.24 -10.41 -3.42
N GLU A 129 0.35 -11.60 -3.51
CA GLU A 129 -0.35 -12.86 -3.27
C GLU A 129 -0.82 -13.01 -1.81
N ALA A 130 -0.27 -12.27 -0.85
CA ALA A 130 -0.74 -12.30 0.53
C ALA A 130 -2.14 -11.69 0.72
N PHE A 131 -2.66 -10.97 -0.28
CA PHE A 131 -3.92 -10.22 -0.24
C PHE A 131 -5.05 -10.84 -1.10
N VAL A 132 -5.12 -12.18 -1.21
CA VAL A 132 -6.12 -12.84 -2.08
C VAL A 132 -7.57 -12.57 -1.65
N ASP A 133 -7.81 -12.39 -0.36
CA ASP A 133 -9.17 -12.32 0.23
C ASP A 133 -9.67 -10.89 0.46
N MET A 134 -9.21 -9.92 -0.32
CA MET A 134 -9.57 -8.49 -0.19
C MET A 134 -10.75 -8.03 -1.06
#